data_AF-A0A0S4SVC0-F1
#
_entry.id   AF-A0A0S4SVC0-F1
#
_cell.length_a   1.000
_cell.length_b   1.000
_cell.length_c   1.000
_cell.angle_alpha   90.00
_cell.angle_beta   90.00
_cell.angle_gamma   90.00
#
_symmetry.space_group_name_H-M   'P 1'
#
loop_
_entity.id
_entity.type
_entity.pdbx_description
1 polymer ?
#
loop_
_entity_poly.entity_id
_entity_poly.type
_entity_poly.pdbx_seq_one_letter_code
_entity_poly.pdbx_strand_id
1 'polypeptide(L)'
;MLHLLNIKKRLGTLWDFAFAMTNLTKEGSAQFGNAKKPEQLIYRIVDMTTNENDLVIDFFAGSGTTLATAHKMGRKWLGVEMGEHFDTVILPRMKKVLSGEQGGISKAANFSGGGCFKYYELESYEQILRNIKFSPVPKDAENLRESEQDCFLFDEKLSRAYDENLALNLKNLGDEYANIDLKESFLNYGIKEFDTLNDEKIMQILRNFLVW
;
A
#
# COMPACT_ATOMS: atom_id res chain seq x y z
N MET A 1 -27.99 -16.70 32.37
CA MET A 1 -27.33 -15.92 31.30
C MET A 1 -26.47 -16.89 30.49
N LEU A 2 -27.08 -17.58 29.52
CA LEU A 2 -26.43 -18.61 28.71
C LEU A 2 -25.56 -17.94 27.64
N HIS A 3 -24.25 -18.19 27.73
CA HIS A 3 -23.24 -17.75 26.77
C HIS A 3 -23.45 -18.54 25.47
N LEU A 4 -24.04 -17.91 24.45
CA LEU A 4 -24.16 -18.48 23.10
C LEU A 4 -22.77 -18.56 22.48
N LEU A 5 -22.11 -19.71 22.66
CA LEU A 5 -20.94 -20.09 21.88
C LEU A 5 -21.35 -20.11 20.41
N ASN A 6 -20.81 -19.15 19.65
CA ASN A 6 -21.00 -19.03 18.21
C ASN A 6 -20.22 -20.17 17.53
N ILE A 7 -20.79 -21.39 17.51
CA ILE A 7 -20.18 -22.56 16.89
C ILE A 7 -20.24 -22.35 15.37
N LYS A 8 -19.19 -21.75 14.78
CA LYS A 8 -18.99 -21.74 13.32
C LYS A 8 -19.08 -23.21 12.84
N LYS A 9 -19.96 -23.47 11.86
CA LYS A 9 -20.19 -24.81 11.30
C LYS A 9 -18.85 -25.42 10.87
N ARG A 10 -18.55 -26.64 11.33
CA ARG A 10 -17.33 -27.35 10.93
C ARG A 10 -17.29 -27.50 9.41
N LEU A 11 -16.16 -27.13 8.84
CA LEU A 11 -15.95 -27.15 7.39
C LEU A 11 -15.45 -28.53 6.95
N GLY A 12 -15.97 -29.02 5.83
CA GLY A 12 -15.53 -30.26 5.21
C GLY A 12 -14.25 -30.07 4.36
N THR A 13 -13.73 -31.18 3.84
CA THR A 13 -12.56 -31.22 2.96
C THR A 13 -12.88 -30.87 1.50
N LEU A 14 -14.14 -31.00 1.08
CA LEU A 14 -14.60 -30.63 -0.26
C LEU A 14 -15.18 -29.21 -0.24
N TRP A 15 -14.58 -28.31 -1.02
CA TRP A 15 -15.05 -26.95 -1.17
C TRP A 15 -15.60 -26.73 -2.57
N ASP A 16 -16.92 -26.57 -2.68
CA ASP A 16 -17.58 -26.25 -3.95
C ASP A 16 -17.57 -24.73 -4.18
N PHE A 17 -16.75 -24.31 -5.14
CA PHE A 17 -16.67 -22.94 -5.65
C PHE A 17 -17.06 -22.84 -7.12
N ALA A 18 -17.78 -23.83 -7.68
CA ALA A 18 -18.14 -23.86 -9.10
C ALA A 18 -18.89 -22.58 -9.53
N PHE A 19 -19.80 -22.10 -8.68
CA PHE A 19 -20.53 -20.86 -8.93
C PHE A 19 -19.62 -19.62 -8.90
N ALA A 20 -18.66 -19.56 -7.98
CA ALA A 20 -17.73 -18.44 -7.84
C ALA A 20 -16.85 -18.26 -9.09
N MET A 21 -16.52 -19.37 -9.77
CA MET A 21 -15.73 -19.36 -11.00
C MET A 21 -16.47 -18.76 -12.20
N THR A 22 -17.81 -18.77 -12.23
CA THR A 22 -18.60 -18.32 -13.41
C THR A 22 -18.55 -16.82 -13.68
N ASN A 23 -18.24 -15.98 -12.68
CA ASN A 23 -18.20 -14.53 -12.81
C ASN A 23 -16.81 -13.94 -12.58
N LEU A 24 -15.77 -14.77 -12.68
CA LEU A 24 -14.40 -14.41 -12.36
C LEU A 24 -13.86 -13.24 -13.22
N THR A 25 -14.29 -13.16 -14.48
CA THR A 25 -13.92 -12.09 -15.41
C THR A 25 -14.42 -10.71 -14.99
N LYS A 26 -15.49 -10.64 -14.18
CA LYS A 26 -16.06 -9.37 -13.68
C LYS A 26 -15.28 -8.77 -12.52
N GLU A 27 -14.42 -9.55 -11.87
CA GLU A 27 -13.67 -9.10 -10.71
C GLU A 27 -12.35 -8.42 -11.15
N GLY A 28 -12.25 -7.09 -11.05
CA GLY A 28 -11.06 -6.29 -11.37
C GLY A 28 -10.71 -6.11 -12.86
N SER A 29 -11.53 -6.66 -13.76
CA SER A 29 -11.49 -6.43 -15.22
C SER A 29 -10.12 -6.68 -15.90
N ALA A 30 -9.25 -7.50 -15.29
CA ALA A 30 -7.96 -7.86 -15.86
C ALA A 30 -8.12 -8.81 -17.06
N GLN A 31 -7.27 -8.70 -18.08
CA GLN A 31 -7.22 -9.57 -19.28
C GLN A 31 -6.71 -11.01 -18.98
N PHE A 32 -6.99 -11.54 -17.80
CA PHE A 32 -6.69 -12.91 -17.42
C PHE A 32 -7.99 -13.71 -17.40
N GLY A 33 -8.37 -14.25 -18.56
CA GLY A 33 -9.65 -14.93 -18.72
C GLY A 33 -9.84 -16.17 -17.83
N ASN A 34 -8.76 -16.91 -17.53
CA ASN A 34 -8.89 -18.27 -16.98
C ASN A 34 -7.91 -18.67 -15.85
N ALA A 35 -6.91 -17.86 -15.47
CA ALA A 35 -5.89 -18.26 -14.47
C ALA A 35 -6.11 -17.68 -13.06
N LYS A 36 -7.00 -16.68 -12.94
CA LYS A 36 -7.27 -15.98 -11.69
C LYS A 36 -7.97 -16.91 -10.68
N LYS A 37 -7.75 -16.69 -9.38
CA LYS A 37 -8.52 -17.34 -8.31
C LYS A 37 -9.73 -16.46 -7.93
N PRO A 38 -10.89 -17.03 -7.58
CA PRO A 38 -12.04 -16.24 -7.15
C PRO A 38 -11.78 -15.62 -5.77
N GLU A 39 -12.18 -14.35 -5.57
CA GLU A 39 -12.05 -13.68 -4.27
C GLU A 39 -12.79 -14.44 -3.16
N GLN A 40 -13.89 -15.13 -3.48
CA GLN A 40 -14.64 -15.94 -2.51
C GLN A 40 -13.82 -17.08 -1.89
N LEU A 41 -12.90 -17.69 -2.65
CA LEU A 41 -12.02 -18.73 -2.14
C LEU A 41 -11.06 -18.13 -1.10
N ILE A 42 -10.43 -17.01 -1.45
CA ILE A 42 -9.49 -16.33 -0.55
C ILE A 42 -10.19 -15.76 0.67
N TYR A 43 -11.39 -15.21 0.51
CA TYR A 43 -12.21 -14.68 1.60
C TYR A 43 -12.43 -15.72 2.68
N ARG A 44 -12.78 -16.95 2.25
CA ARG A 44 -12.96 -18.06 3.18
C ARG A 44 -11.67 -18.37 3.93
N ILE A 45 -10.54 -18.47 3.22
CA ILE A 45 -9.24 -18.76 3.84
C ILE A 45 -8.90 -17.68 4.88
N VAL A 46 -8.96 -16.42 4.50
CA VAL A 46 -8.61 -15.27 5.35
C VAL A 46 -9.54 -15.17 6.56
N ASP A 47 -10.86 -15.37 6.41
CA ASP A 47 -11.82 -15.35 7.53
C ASP A 47 -11.58 -16.49 8.54
N MET A 48 -11.06 -17.62 8.08
CA MET A 48 -10.76 -18.76 8.96
C MET A 48 -9.44 -18.61 9.71
N THR A 49 -8.46 -17.89 9.14
CA THR A 49 -7.08 -17.88 9.65
C THR A 49 -6.64 -16.53 10.22
N THR A 50 -7.44 -15.47 10.10
CA THR A 50 -7.04 -14.11 10.50
C THR A 50 -8.18 -13.29 11.14
N ASN A 51 -7.81 -12.35 11.99
CA ASN A 51 -8.66 -11.29 12.52
C ASN A 51 -8.39 -9.96 11.81
N GLU A 52 -9.27 -8.98 12.03
CA GLU A 52 -9.10 -7.63 11.46
C GLU A 52 -7.76 -7.01 11.87
N ASN A 53 -7.16 -6.27 10.95
CA ASN A 53 -5.81 -5.71 11.06
C ASN A 53 -4.63 -6.70 11.06
N ASP A 54 -4.85 -8.01 11.02
CA ASP A 54 -3.78 -8.98 10.80
C ASP A 54 -3.12 -8.77 9.43
N LEU A 55 -1.86 -9.21 9.32
CA LEU A 55 -1.07 -9.14 8.10
C LEU A 55 -1.24 -10.41 7.25
N VAL A 56 -1.62 -10.24 5.99
CA VAL A 56 -1.68 -11.31 4.98
C VAL A 56 -0.55 -11.11 3.96
N ILE A 57 0.30 -12.12 3.78
CA ILE A 57 1.42 -12.04 2.84
C ILE A 57 1.18 -13.00 1.68
N ASP A 58 1.38 -12.51 0.45
CA ASP A 58 1.33 -13.31 -0.77
C ASP A 58 2.57 -13.04 -1.62
N PHE A 59 3.45 -14.04 -1.74
CA PHE A 59 4.68 -13.95 -2.54
C PHE A 59 4.47 -14.24 -4.04
N PHE A 60 3.25 -14.61 -4.44
CA PHE A 60 2.87 -14.91 -5.81
C PHE A 60 1.55 -14.20 -6.14
N ALA A 61 1.55 -12.87 -5.95
CA ALA A 61 0.32 -12.08 -5.96
C ALA A 61 -0.46 -12.22 -7.28
N GLY A 62 0.23 -12.40 -8.40
CA GLY A 62 -0.30 -12.65 -9.74
C GLY A 62 -1.37 -11.63 -10.13
N SER A 63 -2.61 -12.10 -10.18
CA SER A 63 -3.78 -11.27 -10.47
C SER A 63 -4.19 -10.30 -9.34
N GLY A 64 -3.51 -10.27 -8.20
CA GLY A 64 -3.84 -9.45 -7.04
C GLY A 64 -5.13 -9.87 -6.32
N THR A 65 -5.52 -11.15 -6.41
CA THR A 65 -6.75 -11.65 -5.77
C THR A 65 -6.65 -11.62 -4.25
N THR A 66 -5.52 -12.07 -3.71
CA THR A 66 -5.27 -12.07 -2.26
C THR A 66 -5.23 -10.67 -1.70
N LEU A 67 -4.52 -9.76 -2.38
CA LEU A 67 -4.39 -8.35 -1.98
C LEU A 67 -5.76 -7.65 -1.96
N ALA A 68 -6.54 -7.81 -3.03
CA ALA A 68 -7.88 -7.23 -3.13
C ALA A 68 -8.82 -7.77 -2.03
N THR A 69 -8.78 -9.07 -1.79
CA THR A 69 -9.63 -9.72 -0.78
C THR A 69 -9.25 -9.29 0.63
N ALA A 70 -7.95 -9.36 0.97
CA ALA A 70 -7.43 -8.95 2.27
C ALA A 70 -7.75 -7.47 2.54
N HIS A 71 -7.57 -6.60 1.54
CA HIS A 71 -7.91 -5.18 1.65
C HIS A 71 -9.40 -4.95 1.93
N LYS A 72 -10.28 -5.56 1.14
CA LYS A 72 -11.74 -5.47 1.33
C LYS A 72 -12.20 -5.97 2.70
N MET A 73 -11.46 -6.92 3.29
CA MET A 73 -11.72 -7.49 4.61
C MET A 73 -11.07 -6.70 5.76
N GLY A 74 -10.45 -5.53 5.51
CA GLY A 74 -9.80 -4.75 6.57
C GLY A 74 -8.54 -5.41 7.14
N ARG A 75 -7.82 -6.18 6.31
CA ARG A 75 -6.51 -6.75 6.67
C ARG A 75 -5.38 -5.90 6.11
N LYS A 76 -4.25 -5.89 6.82
CA LYS A 76 -2.98 -5.42 6.24
C LYS A 76 -2.49 -6.48 5.25
N TRP A 77 -1.79 -6.08 4.21
CA TRP A 77 -1.27 -7.04 3.26
C TRP A 77 0.08 -6.63 2.68
N LEU A 78 0.87 -7.64 2.30
CA LEU A 78 2.10 -7.49 1.54
C LEU A 78 2.05 -8.45 0.35
N GLY A 79 2.16 -7.89 -0.85
CA GLY A 79 2.19 -8.66 -2.09
C GLY A 79 3.55 -8.54 -2.75
N VAL A 80 4.09 -9.66 -3.22
CA VAL A 80 5.27 -9.69 -4.09
C VAL A 80 4.87 -10.29 -5.42
N GLU A 81 5.32 -9.67 -6.50
CA GLU A 81 5.17 -10.16 -7.87
C GLU A 81 6.41 -9.77 -8.68
N MET A 82 6.78 -10.60 -9.66
CA MET A 82 7.92 -10.35 -10.53
C MET A 82 7.49 -9.83 -11.90
N GLY A 83 8.31 -8.95 -12.45
CA GLY A 83 8.17 -8.44 -13.81
C GLY A 83 6.99 -7.48 -14.01
N GLU A 84 6.66 -7.24 -15.27
CA GLU A 84 5.67 -6.22 -15.70
C GLU A 84 4.22 -6.53 -15.28
N HIS A 85 3.98 -7.67 -14.64
CA HIS A 85 2.66 -8.05 -14.14
C HIS A 85 2.15 -7.12 -13.05
N PHE A 86 3.05 -6.51 -12.26
CA PHE A 86 2.64 -5.52 -11.27
C PHE A 86 1.95 -4.32 -11.94
N ASP A 87 2.60 -3.69 -12.92
CA ASP A 87 2.11 -2.47 -13.58
C ASP A 87 0.89 -2.72 -14.46
N THR A 88 0.86 -3.87 -15.15
CA THR A 88 -0.19 -4.19 -16.11
C THR A 88 -1.44 -4.79 -15.48
N VAL A 89 -1.33 -5.45 -14.32
CA VAL A 89 -2.42 -6.21 -13.70
C VAL A 89 -2.73 -5.75 -12.28
N ILE A 90 -1.74 -5.80 -11.38
CA ILE A 90 -1.98 -5.55 -9.95
C ILE A 90 -2.33 -4.09 -9.71
N LEU A 91 -1.53 -3.16 -10.23
CA LEU A 91 -1.71 -1.72 -10.01
C LEU A 91 -3.07 -1.22 -10.54
N PRO A 92 -3.48 -1.51 -11.80
CA PRO A 92 -4.80 -1.12 -12.29
C PRO A 92 -5.96 -1.76 -11.51
N ARG A 93 -5.81 -3.02 -11.09
CA ARG A 93 -6.81 -3.70 -10.28
C ARG A 93 -6.94 -3.05 -8.91
N MET A 94 -5.83 -2.82 -8.21
CA MET A 94 -5.86 -2.23 -6.87
C MET A 94 -6.39 -0.81 -6.91
N LYS A 95 -6.10 0.00 -7.95
CA LYS A 95 -6.75 1.31 -8.15
C LYS A 95 -8.27 1.20 -8.19
N LYS A 96 -8.83 0.20 -8.87
CA LYS A 96 -10.29 -0.04 -8.91
C LYS A 96 -10.84 -0.51 -7.57
N VAL A 97 -10.10 -1.36 -6.85
CA VAL A 97 -10.44 -1.76 -5.49
C VAL A 97 -10.53 -0.52 -4.60
N LEU A 98 -9.50 0.32 -4.58
CA LEU A 98 -9.48 1.55 -3.79
C LEU A 98 -10.61 2.51 -4.20
N SER A 99 -10.97 2.58 -5.48
CA SER A 99 -12.12 3.38 -5.95
C SER A 99 -13.50 2.78 -5.61
N GLY A 100 -13.56 1.69 -4.85
CA GLY A 100 -14.81 1.09 -4.37
C GLY A 100 -15.52 0.18 -5.36
N GLU A 101 -14.78 -0.53 -6.22
CA GLU A 101 -15.40 -1.52 -7.11
C GLU A 101 -16.31 -2.49 -6.33
N GLN A 102 -17.48 -2.81 -6.91
CA GLN A 102 -18.48 -3.66 -6.27
C GLN A 102 -18.41 -5.13 -6.74
N GLY A 103 -17.29 -5.54 -7.33
CA GLY A 103 -17.01 -6.90 -7.78
C GLY A 103 -16.49 -7.81 -6.66
N GLY A 104 -16.59 -9.13 -6.88
CA GLY A 104 -16.05 -10.14 -5.95
C GLY A 104 -16.74 -10.11 -4.59
N ILE A 105 -15.97 -9.93 -3.52
CA ILE A 105 -16.47 -9.97 -2.14
C ILE A 105 -16.83 -8.60 -1.55
N SER A 106 -16.78 -7.51 -2.33
CA SER A 106 -17.03 -6.16 -1.81
C SER A 106 -18.36 -6.04 -1.08
N LYS A 107 -19.45 -6.59 -1.63
CA LYS A 107 -20.77 -6.59 -0.96
C LYS A 107 -20.81 -7.44 0.30
N ALA A 108 -20.12 -8.58 0.30
CA ALA A 108 -20.09 -9.48 1.46
C ALA A 108 -19.26 -8.88 2.62
N ALA A 109 -18.22 -8.12 2.28
CA ALA A 109 -17.37 -7.43 3.25
C ALA A 109 -17.84 -6.00 3.59
N ASN A 110 -18.99 -5.55 3.08
CA ASN A 110 -19.48 -4.17 3.21
C ASN A 110 -18.45 -3.11 2.79
N PHE A 111 -17.64 -3.42 1.78
CA PHE A 111 -16.57 -2.55 1.32
C PHE A 111 -17.08 -1.56 0.25
N SER A 112 -16.88 -0.27 0.53
CA SER A 112 -17.32 0.84 -0.33
C SER A 112 -16.18 1.60 -1.01
N GLY A 113 -14.93 1.12 -0.89
CA GLY A 113 -13.73 1.82 -1.34
C GLY A 113 -12.96 2.50 -0.21
N GLY A 114 -11.86 3.15 -0.57
CA GLY A 114 -10.92 3.80 0.34
C GLY A 114 -9.64 2.99 0.55
N GLY A 115 -8.74 3.58 1.34
CA GLY A 115 -7.41 3.04 1.63
C GLY A 115 -6.34 3.46 0.63
N CYS A 116 -5.11 3.03 0.90
CA CYS A 116 -3.96 3.24 0.03
C CYS A 116 -3.01 2.03 0.14
N PHE A 117 -2.10 1.91 -0.81
CA PHE A 117 -0.97 1.00 -0.68
C PHE A 117 0.28 1.67 -1.23
N LYS A 118 1.41 1.29 -0.65
CA LYS A 118 2.74 1.64 -1.15
C LYS A 118 3.29 0.43 -1.90
N TYR A 119 4.04 0.68 -2.95
CA TYR A 119 4.78 -0.35 -3.65
C TYR A 119 6.23 0.09 -3.81
N TYR A 120 7.10 -0.91 -3.97
CA TYR A 120 8.52 -0.73 -4.16
C TYR A 120 8.94 -1.64 -5.30
N GLU A 121 9.86 -1.16 -6.13
CA GLU A 121 10.54 -1.97 -7.13
C GLU A 121 11.94 -2.30 -6.62
N LEU A 122 12.38 -3.53 -6.82
CA LEU A 122 13.73 -3.94 -6.48
C LEU A 122 14.63 -3.73 -7.69
N GLU A 123 15.65 -2.90 -7.53
CA GLU A 123 16.71 -2.73 -8.53
C GLU A 123 17.89 -3.67 -8.22
N SER A 124 18.58 -4.15 -9.28
CA SER A 124 19.87 -4.81 -9.08
C SER A 124 20.94 -3.80 -8.70
N TYR A 125 22.01 -4.26 -8.04
CA TYR A 125 23.13 -3.39 -7.65
C TYR A 125 23.70 -2.60 -8.83
N GLU A 126 23.82 -3.25 -9.99
CA GLU A 126 24.33 -2.69 -11.23
C GLU A 126 23.35 -1.67 -11.84
N GLN A 127 22.05 -1.89 -11.68
CA GLN A 127 21.02 -0.93 -12.07
C GLN A 127 21.11 0.32 -11.20
N ILE A 128 21.24 0.14 -9.87
CA ILE A 128 21.44 1.23 -8.91
C ILE A 128 22.68 2.03 -9.27
N LEU A 129 23.83 1.39 -9.51
CA LEU A 129 25.07 2.08 -9.89
C LEU A 129 24.93 2.90 -11.19
N ARG A 130 24.06 2.47 -12.12
CA ARG A 130 23.79 3.21 -13.37
C ARG A 130 22.81 4.38 -13.16
N ASN A 131 21.86 4.21 -12.25
CA ASN A 131 20.76 5.15 -12.03
C ASN A 131 21.06 6.18 -10.93
N ILE A 132 21.98 5.87 -10.01
CA ILE A 132 22.32 6.72 -8.87
C ILE A 132 22.88 8.05 -9.36
N LYS A 133 22.20 9.13 -8.98
CA LYS A 133 22.66 10.49 -9.19
C LYS A 133 23.18 11.00 -7.87
N PHE A 134 24.48 11.19 -7.79
CA PHE A 134 25.07 11.91 -6.67
C PHE A 134 24.90 13.40 -6.95
N SER A 135 24.00 14.04 -6.21
CA SER A 135 24.08 15.48 -6.09
C SER A 135 25.36 15.85 -5.35
N PRO A 136 26.12 16.86 -5.81
CA PRO A 136 27.23 17.37 -5.03
C PRO A 136 26.70 17.81 -3.67
N VAL A 137 27.42 17.42 -2.61
CA VAL A 137 27.09 17.83 -1.23
C VAL A 137 26.98 19.35 -1.23
N PRO A 138 25.85 19.94 -0.77
CA PRO A 138 25.73 21.37 -0.63
C PRO A 138 26.92 21.89 0.18
N LYS A 139 27.55 23.00 -0.25
CA LYS A 139 28.75 23.54 0.42
C LYS A 139 28.51 23.82 1.91
N ASP A 140 27.26 24.02 2.27
CA ASP A 140 26.81 24.37 3.61
C ASP A 140 26.56 23.12 4.49
N ALA A 141 26.55 21.93 3.88
CA ALA A 141 26.33 20.62 4.51
C ALA A 141 27.63 19.92 4.94
N GLU A 142 28.81 20.56 4.83
CA GLU A 142 30.07 19.99 5.33
C GLU A 142 30.00 19.65 6.83
N ASN A 143 29.18 20.38 7.60
CA ASN A 143 28.94 20.14 9.03
C ASN A 143 28.03 18.94 9.33
N LEU A 144 27.34 18.38 8.32
CA LEU A 144 26.44 17.21 8.47
C LEU A 144 27.18 15.87 8.33
N ARG A 145 28.48 15.88 8.02
CA ARG A 145 29.30 14.66 7.90
C ARG A 145 29.43 13.85 9.19
N GLU A 146 29.17 14.44 10.37
CA GLU A 146 29.40 13.75 11.65
C GLU A 146 28.31 12.74 12.03
N SER A 147 27.13 12.75 11.40
CA SER A 147 26.08 11.77 11.68
C SER A 147 25.83 10.85 10.49
N GLU A 148 26.72 9.86 10.31
CA GLU A 148 26.61 8.76 9.33
C GLU A 148 25.33 7.89 9.47
N GLN A 149 24.39 8.22 10.37
CA GLN A 149 23.21 7.41 10.69
C GLN A 149 21.96 7.76 9.86
N ASP A 150 21.93 8.90 9.19
CA ASP A 150 20.72 9.34 8.49
C ASP A 150 20.85 9.17 6.98
N CYS A 151 20.88 7.91 6.52
CA CYS A 151 20.80 7.56 5.10
C CYS A 151 19.56 8.16 4.39
N PHE A 152 18.53 8.53 5.16
CA PHE A 152 17.30 9.18 4.71
C PHE A 152 17.42 10.69 4.46
N LEU A 153 18.43 11.36 5.02
CA LEU A 153 18.74 12.77 4.69
C LEU A 153 19.32 12.93 3.28
N PHE A 154 19.63 11.82 2.60
CA PHE A 154 20.15 11.79 1.24
C PHE A 154 19.07 11.57 0.17
N ASP A 155 17.79 11.58 0.54
CA ASP A 155 16.73 11.76 -0.46
C ASP A 155 16.85 13.19 -1.02
N GLU A 156 17.32 13.28 -2.27
CA GLU A 156 17.57 14.55 -2.97
C GLU A 156 16.30 15.42 -3.07
N LYS A 157 15.12 14.81 -3.19
CA LYS A 157 13.85 15.53 -3.26
C LYS A 157 13.43 16.05 -1.90
N LEU A 158 13.58 15.22 -0.86
CA LEU A 158 13.26 15.62 0.50
C LEU A 158 14.21 16.70 1.01
N SER A 159 15.51 16.63 0.67
CA SER A 159 16.49 17.67 1.05
C SER A 159 16.17 19.03 0.43
N ARG A 160 15.69 19.07 -0.82
CA ARG A 160 15.21 20.29 -1.49
C ARG A 160 13.93 20.85 -0.90
N ALA A 161 13.19 20.03 -0.16
CA ALA A 161 12.01 20.47 0.56
C ALA A 161 12.34 21.21 1.86
N TYR A 162 13.59 21.22 2.35
CA TYR A 162 13.97 22.02 3.53
C TYR A 162 14.40 23.44 3.15
N ASP A 163 14.17 24.39 4.05
CA ASP A 163 14.64 25.76 3.94
C ASP A 163 16.05 25.96 4.54
N GLU A 164 16.54 27.20 4.47
CA GLU A 164 17.85 27.61 4.99
C GLU A 164 18.01 27.44 6.52
N ASN A 165 16.91 27.26 7.25
CA ASN A 165 16.89 27.00 8.69
C ASN A 165 16.67 25.51 9.02
N LEU A 166 16.74 24.61 8.02
CA LEU A 166 16.45 23.18 8.15
C LEU A 166 15.00 22.90 8.60
N ALA A 167 14.07 23.83 8.35
CA ALA A 167 12.64 23.59 8.51
C ALA A 167 12.04 23.07 7.20
N LEU A 168 11.10 22.12 7.30
CA LEU A 168 10.49 21.52 6.11
C LEU A 168 9.52 22.51 5.45
N ASN A 169 9.85 22.97 4.26
CA ASN A 169 9.01 23.85 3.46
C ASN A 169 7.99 23.03 2.66
N LEU A 170 6.73 23.07 3.11
CA LEU A 170 5.61 22.37 2.49
C LEU A 170 5.36 22.73 1.02
N LYS A 171 5.68 23.97 0.61
CA LYS A 171 5.54 24.38 -0.79
C LYS A 171 6.56 23.67 -1.66
N ASN A 172 7.83 23.69 -1.25
CA ASN A 172 8.90 22.98 -1.94
C ASN A 172 8.66 21.46 -1.95
N LEU A 173 8.12 20.91 -0.86
CA LEU A 173 7.70 19.51 -0.78
C LEU A 173 6.61 19.20 -1.83
N GLY A 174 5.62 20.08 -1.97
CA GLY A 174 4.58 19.95 -2.98
C GLY A 174 5.13 20.03 -4.41
N ASP A 175 6.12 20.88 -4.65
CA ASP A 175 6.76 21.03 -5.96
C ASP A 175 7.61 19.79 -6.33
N GLU A 176 8.38 19.24 -5.39
CA GLU A 176 9.25 18.06 -5.61
C GLU A 176 8.49 16.73 -5.72
N TYR A 177 7.33 16.68 -5.06
CA TYR A 177 6.40 15.55 -5.09
C TYR A 177 5.08 15.94 -5.78
N ALA A 178 5.14 16.70 -6.88
CA ALA A 178 3.98 17.21 -7.61
C ALA A 178 3.01 16.12 -8.14
N ASN A 179 3.49 14.88 -8.25
CA ASN A 179 2.69 13.71 -8.62
C ASN A 179 1.97 13.04 -7.43
N ILE A 180 2.18 13.53 -6.21
CA ILE A 180 1.58 13.05 -4.98
C ILE A 180 0.65 14.15 -4.47
N ASP A 181 -0.64 13.86 -4.34
CA ASP A 181 -1.54 14.75 -3.62
C ASP A 181 -1.24 14.61 -2.12
N LEU A 182 -0.29 15.44 -1.64
CA LEU A 182 0.13 15.44 -0.25
C LEU A 182 -1.05 15.76 0.67
N LYS A 183 -1.93 16.68 0.27
CA LYS A 183 -3.08 17.09 1.07
C LYS A 183 -4.06 15.92 1.25
N GLU A 184 -4.40 15.23 0.17
CA GLU A 184 -5.21 14.01 0.21
C GLU A 184 -4.51 12.89 1.01
N SER A 185 -3.19 12.75 0.84
CA SER A 185 -2.40 11.78 1.61
C SER A 185 -2.50 12.03 3.11
N PHE A 186 -2.31 13.26 3.59
CA PHE A 186 -2.40 13.58 5.02
C PHE A 186 -3.84 13.50 5.56
N LEU A 187 -4.85 13.88 4.77
CA LEU A 187 -6.28 13.73 5.13
C LEU A 187 -6.67 12.26 5.32
N ASN A 188 -6.19 11.38 4.44
CA ASN A 188 -6.42 9.93 4.53
C ASN A 188 -5.83 9.31 5.80
N TYR A 189 -4.84 9.95 6.42
CA TYR A 189 -4.27 9.55 7.71
C TYR A 189 -4.95 10.21 8.92
N GLY A 190 -6.08 10.89 8.73
CA GLY A 190 -6.87 11.48 9.81
C GLY A 190 -6.36 12.84 10.29
N ILE A 191 -5.45 13.48 9.54
CA ILE A 191 -4.96 14.81 9.86
C ILE A 191 -5.93 15.84 9.24
N LYS A 192 -6.83 16.33 10.09
CA LYS A 192 -7.94 17.21 9.68
C LYS A 192 -7.55 18.67 9.50
N GLU A 193 -6.39 19.08 10.01
CA GLU A 193 -5.94 20.46 9.98
C GLU A 193 -4.60 20.59 9.24
N PHE A 194 -4.58 20.20 7.96
CA PHE A 194 -3.39 20.36 7.12
C PHE A 194 -2.86 21.80 7.09
N ASP A 195 -3.78 22.77 7.17
CA ASP A 195 -3.47 24.20 7.14
C ASP A 195 -2.93 24.75 8.49
N THR A 196 -2.88 23.95 9.57
CA THR A 196 -2.36 24.35 10.91
C THR A 196 -1.15 23.55 11.38
N LEU A 197 -0.63 22.66 10.54
CA LEU A 197 0.54 21.84 10.87
C LEU A 197 1.79 22.72 10.96
N ASN A 198 2.45 22.69 12.12
CA ASN A 198 3.78 23.27 12.29
C ASN A 198 4.87 22.24 11.94
N ASP A 199 6.06 22.73 11.62
CA ASP A 199 7.18 21.94 11.10
C ASP A 199 7.57 20.77 12.02
N GLU A 200 7.50 20.95 13.34
CA GLU A 200 7.76 19.90 14.34
C GLU A 200 6.77 18.73 14.25
N LYS A 201 5.47 19.01 14.12
CA LYS A 201 4.45 17.95 13.98
C LYS A 201 4.60 17.21 12.66
N ILE A 202 4.94 17.91 11.58
CA ILE A 202 5.18 17.30 10.27
C ILE A 202 6.39 16.36 10.33
N MET A 203 7.47 16.80 10.98
CA MET A 203 8.67 15.97 11.18
C MET A 203 8.40 14.75 12.04
N GLN A 204 7.56 14.87 13.08
CA GLN A 204 7.17 13.73 13.91
C GLN A 204 6.31 12.72 13.12
N ILE A 205 5.40 13.22 12.27
CA ILE A 205 4.59 12.40 11.37
C ILE A 205 5.50 11.67 10.37
N LEU A 206 6.38 12.39 9.66
CA LEU A 206 7.30 11.80 8.68
C LEU A 206 8.26 10.78 9.30
N ARG A 207 8.79 11.02 10.51
CA ARG A 207 9.63 10.05 11.22
C ARG A 207 8.86 8.76 11.57
N ASN A 208 7.60 8.88 12.01
CA ASN A 208 6.76 7.71 12.27
C ASN A 208 6.38 6.94 11.00
N PHE A 209 6.43 7.59 9.83
CA PHE A 209 6.19 6.97 8.51
C PHE A 209 7.42 6.30 7.90
N LEU A 210 8.63 6.81 8.18
CA LEU A 210 9.88 6.36 7.57
C LEU A 210 10.62 5.28 8.38
N VAL A 211 10.17 4.99 9.60
CA VAL A 211 10.67 3.87 10.42
C VAL A 211 9.68 2.70 10.37
N TRP A 212 9.60 2.03 9.22
CA TRP A 212 9.06 0.68 9.05
C TRP A 212 9.74 -0.03 7.88
#